data_AF-A0A6L9L436-F1
#
_entry.id   AF-A0A6L9L436-F1
#
_cell.length_a   1.000
_cell.length_b   1.000
_cell.length_c   1.000
_cell.angle_alpha   90.00
_cell.angle_beta   90.00
_cell.angle_gamma   90.00
#
_symmetry.space_group_name_H-M   'P 1'
#
loop_
_entity.id
_entity.type
_entity.pdbx_description
1 polymer ?
#
loop_
_entity_poly.entity_id
_entity_poly.type
_entity_poly.pdbx_seq_one_letter_code
_entity_poly.pdbx_strand_id
1 'polypeptide(L)'
;MVTIVTGAAGFIGANIVKELNRRGITSIVAVDNLERAGKFKNLADCTIADYLDKREFLAMLESDSLEHEVSAVLHQGACSDTMEH
;
A
#
# COMPACT_ATOMS: atom_id res chain seq x y z
N MET A 1 0.75 -16.17 -2.59
CA MET A 1 0.99 -15.25 -1.46
C MET A 1 1.24 -13.84 -1.96
N VAL A 2 0.75 -12.83 -1.24
CA VAL A 2 0.95 -11.40 -1.57
C VAL A 2 1.84 -10.72 -0.54
N THR A 3 2.53 -9.65 -0.94
CA THR A 3 3.14 -8.69 -0.01
C THR A 3 2.24 -7.46 0.07
N ILE A 4 1.86 -7.07 1.28
CA ILE A 4 1.05 -5.86 1.50
C ILE A 4 1.98 -4.70 1.83
N VAL A 5 1.78 -3.56 1.16
CA VAL A 5 2.46 -2.31 1.49
C VAL A 5 1.40 -1.28 1.86
N THR A 6 1.37 -0.82 3.11
CA THR A 6 0.48 0.30 3.51
C THR A 6 1.23 1.62 3.38
N GLY A 7 0.52 2.72 3.10
CA GLY A 7 1.16 3.97 2.72
C GLY A 7 1.90 3.85 1.39
N ALA A 8 1.45 2.94 0.51
CA ALA A 8 2.13 2.58 -0.74
C ALA A 8 2.29 3.73 -1.74
N ALA A 9 1.37 4.70 -1.74
CA ALA A 9 1.49 5.91 -2.56
C ALA A 9 2.23 7.05 -1.84
N GLY A 10 2.59 6.86 -0.56
CA GLY A 10 3.45 7.75 0.21
C GLY A 10 4.93 7.68 -0.20
N PHE A 11 5.75 8.53 0.41
CA PHE A 11 7.17 8.66 0.06
C PHE A 11 7.96 7.36 0.23
N ILE A 12 7.91 6.74 1.40
CA ILE A 12 8.65 5.51 1.70
C ILE A 12 7.98 4.31 1.02
N GLY A 13 6.65 4.19 1.13
CA GLY A 13 5.91 3.06 0.57
C GLY A 13 6.12 2.90 -0.94
N ALA A 14 6.12 3.99 -1.71
CA ALA A 14 6.33 3.90 -3.15
C ALA A 14 7.75 3.41 -3.51
N ASN A 15 8.77 3.83 -2.76
CA ASN A 15 10.14 3.34 -2.99
C ASN A 15 10.28 1.85 -2.63
N ILE A 16 9.57 1.38 -1.60
CA ILE A 16 9.49 -0.04 -1.27
C ILE A 16 8.86 -0.81 -2.44
N VAL A 17 7.73 -0.36 -2.98
CA VAL A 17 7.06 -1.00 -4.13
C VAL A 17 8.01 -1.06 -5.35
N LYS A 18 8.71 0.03 -5.66
CA LYS A 18 9.69 0.07 -6.76
C LYS A 18 10.82 -0.92 -6.58
N GLU A 19 11.38 -1.02 -5.36
CA GLU A 19 12.45 -1.97 -5.08
C GLU A 19 11.96 -3.43 -5.13
N LEU A 20 10.74 -3.70 -4.69
CA LEU A 20 10.11 -5.01 -4.85
C LEU A 20 9.94 -5.36 -6.34
N ASN A 21 9.42 -4.44 -7.15
CA ASN A 21 9.31 -4.62 -8.61
C ASN A 21 10.68 -4.85 -9.26
N ARG A 22 11.72 -4.10 -8.86
CA ARG A 22 13.10 -4.29 -9.36
C ARG A 22 13.65 -5.68 -9.05
N ARG A 23 13.18 -6.31 -7.97
CA ARG A 23 13.49 -7.70 -7.59
C ARG A 23 12.56 -8.74 -8.25
N GLY A 24 11.68 -8.33 -9.15
CA GLY A 24 10.73 -9.20 -9.84
C GLY A 24 9.47 -9.54 -9.03
N ILE A 25 9.25 -8.88 -7.89
CA ILE A 25 8.06 -9.09 -7.06
C ILE A 25 6.96 -8.13 -7.52
N THR A 26 5.87 -8.68 -8.03
CA THR A 26 4.72 -7.91 -8.55
C THR A 26 3.40 -8.28 -7.87
N SER A 27 3.34 -9.39 -7.11
CA SER A 27 2.21 -9.77 -6.27
C SER A 27 2.12 -8.89 -5.01
N ILE A 28 1.85 -7.60 -5.24
CA ILE A 28 1.82 -6.55 -4.23
C ILE A 28 0.40 -6.01 -4.13
N VAL A 29 -0.14 -5.97 -2.91
CA VAL A 29 -1.37 -5.23 -2.58
C VAL A 29 -0.96 -3.88 -2.00
N ALA A 30 -1.24 -2.81 -2.73
CA ALA A 30 -0.97 -1.45 -2.31
C ALA A 30 -2.15 -0.89 -1.51
N VAL A 31 -1.91 -0.46 -0.27
CA VAL A 31 -2.94 0.15 0.58
C VAL A 31 -2.59 1.62 0.83
N ASP A 32 -3.46 2.55 0.47
CA ASP A 32 -3.26 3.99 0.76
C ASP A 32 -4.59 4.76 0.87
N ASN A 33 -4.49 6.08 1.05
CA ASN A 33 -5.58 7.03 0.86
C ASN A 33 -5.27 7.93 -0.36
N LEU A 34 -5.98 7.70 -1.46
CA LEU A 34 -5.88 8.46 -2.71
C LEU A 34 -6.79 9.70 -2.78
N GLU A 35 -7.46 10.10 -1.69
CA GLU A 35 -8.27 11.35 -1.65
C GLU A 35 -7.47 12.59 -2.13
N ARG A 36 -6.13 12.56 -2.00
CA ARG A 36 -5.24 13.56 -2.63
C ARG A 36 -4.69 13.00 -3.95
N ALA A 37 -5.32 13.38 -5.06
CA ALA A 37 -5.03 12.90 -6.43
C ALA A 37 -3.54 12.99 -6.86
N GLY A 38 -2.72 13.84 -6.24
CA GLY A 38 -1.30 13.95 -6.54
C GLY A 38 -0.47 12.71 -6.20
N LYS A 39 -0.90 11.89 -5.23
CA LYS A 39 -0.12 10.74 -4.73
C LYS A 39 -0.05 9.57 -5.70
N PHE A 40 -1.04 9.43 -6.59
CA PHE A 40 -1.07 8.35 -7.57
C PHE A 40 0.17 8.33 -8.48
N LYS A 41 0.79 9.50 -8.72
CA LYS A 41 2.01 9.63 -9.52
C LYS A 41 3.18 8.78 -9.01
N ASN A 42 3.22 8.51 -7.70
CA ASN A 42 4.31 7.74 -7.09
C ASN A 42 4.26 6.25 -7.44
N LEU A 43 3.09 5.73 -7.84
CA LEU A 43 2.88 4.34 -8.24
C LEU A 43 2.68 4.17 -9.75
N ALA A 44 2.70 5.26 -10.53
CA ALA A 44 2.38 5.23 -11.96
C ALA A 44 3.32 4.35 -12.80
N ASP A 45 4.56 4.18 -12.34
CA ASP A 45 5.60 3.33 -12.93
C ASP A 45 5.78 1.99 -12.22
N CYS A 46 4.88 1.64 -11.29
CA CYS A 46 4.93 0.39 -10.52
C CYS A 46 3.96 -0.66 -11.08
N THR A 47 4.30 -1.93 -10.89
CA THR A 47 3.41 -3.07 -11.12
C THR A 47 2.91 -3.59 -9.78
N ILE A 48 1.62 -3.46 -9.54
CA ILE A 48 0.91 -3.97 -8.36
C ILE A 48 -0.17 -4.95 -8.80
N ALA A 49 -0.51 -5.90 -7.95
CA ALA A 49 -1.59 -6.85 -8.20
C ALA A 49 -2.95 -6.25 -7.89
N ASP A 50 -3.01 -5.41 -6.85
CA ASP A 50 -4.24 -4.74 -6.44
C ASP A 50 -3.97 -3.45 -5.65
N TYR A 51 -4.98 -2.61 -5.55
CA TYR A 51 -5.01 -1.40 -4.73
C TYR A 51 -6.26 -1.39 -3.85
N LEU A 52 -6.08 -1.12 -2.55
CA LEU A 52 -7.18 -0.97 -1.60
C LEU A 52 -7.13 0.39 -0.88
N ASP A 53 -8.30 1.01 -0.66
CA ASP A 53 -8.39 2.14 0.28
C ASP A 53 -8.13 1.66 1.70
N LYS A 54 -7.45 2.47 2.52
CA LYS A 54 -7.15 2.12 3.92
C LYS A 54 -8.37 1.72 4.75
N ARG A 55 -9.56 2.29 4.47
CA ARG A 55 -10.80 1.99 5.20
C ARG A 55 -11.35 0.63 4.82
N GLU A 56 -11.33 0.32 3.52
CA GLU A 56 -11.72 -0.99 3.01
C GLU A 56 -10.80 -2.07 3.54
N PHE A 57 -9.48 -1.84 3.47
CA PHE A 57 -8.50 -2.77 4.02
C PHE A 57 -8.71 -3.03 5.51
N LEU A 58 -8.98 -1.98 6.31
CA LEU A 58 -9.28 -2.16 7.73
C LEU A 58 -10.55 -2.96 7.96
N ALA A 59 -11.62 -2.66 7.23
CA ALA A 59 -12.87 -3.41 7.33
C ALA A 59 -12.67 -4.89 7.00
N MET A 60 -11.90 -5.22 5.96
CA MET A 60 -11.60 -6.60 5.59
C MET A 60 -10.82 -7.35 6.68
N LEU A 61 -9.88 -6.68 7.36
CA LEU A 61 -9.15 -7.26 8.48
C LEU A 61 -10.06 -7.51 9.68
N GLU A 62 -10.96 -6.57 9.99
CA GLU A 62 -11.91 -6.69 11.10
C GLU A 62 -12.94 -7.80 10.87
N SER A 63 -13.35 -8.03 9.61
CA SER A 63 -14.29 -9.10 9.24
C SER A 63 -13.62 -10.43 8.88
N ASP A 64 -12.30 -10.55 9.03
CA ASP A 64 -11.51 -11.73 8.63
C ASP A 64 -11.78 -12.17 7.18
N SER A 65 -11.97 -11.20 6.28
CA SER A 65 -12.35 -11.43 4.88
C SER A 65 -11.23 -11.10 3.90
N LEU A 66 -9.98 -11.12 4.36
CA LEU A 66 -8.83 -10.90 3.49
C LEU A 66 -8.62 -12.12 2.59
N GLU A 67 -8.88 -11.97 1.29
CA GLU A 67 -8.91 -13.10 0.35
C GLU A 67 -7.53 -13.67 0.00
N HIS A 68 -6.46 -12.97 0.34
CA HIS A 68 -5.10 -13.33 -0.05
C HIS A 68 -4.29 -13.90 1.10
N GLU A 69 -3.59 -15.00 0.84
CA GLU A 69 -2.55 -15.49 1.74
C GLU A 69 -1.38 -14.49 1.80
N VAL A 70 -1.08 -13.98 3.00
CA VAL A 70 -0.11 -12.90 3.20
C VAL A 70 1.28 -13.46 3.52
N SER A 71 2.27 -13.09 2.71
CA SER A 71 3.69 -13.42 2.96
C SER A 71 4.37 -12.44 3.91
N ALA A 72 4.04 -11.15 3.79
CA ALA A 72 4.63 -10.06 4.55
C ALA A 72 3.74 -8.81 4.51
N VAL A 73 3.86 -7.98 5.54
CA VAL A 73 3.25 -6.65 5.61
C VAL A 73 4.35 -5.62 5.87
N LEU A 74 4.51 -4.66 4.95
CA LEU A 74 5.39 -3.51 5.08
C LEU A 74 4.53 -2.28 5.39
N HIS A 75 4.33 -2.02 6.68
CA HIS A 75 3.37 -1.02 7.14
C HIS A 75 4.00 0.38 7.22
N GLN A 76 3.76 1.24 6.24
CA GLN A 76 4.26 2.62 6.19
C GLN A 76 3.15 3.69 6.21
N GLY A 77 1.88 3.26 6.25
CA GLY A 77 0.73 4.15 6.31
C GLY A 77 0.58 4.83 7.66
N ALA A 78 0.65 6.15 7.70
CA ALA A 78 0.44 6.96 8.91
C ALA A 78 -0.11 8.35 8.55
N CYS A 79 -0.66 9.06 9.54
CA CYS A 79 -0.74 10.52 9.46
C CYS A 79 0.67 11.07 9.67
N SER A 80 1.34 11.44 8.58
CA SER A 80 2.72 11.93 8.62
C SER A 80 2.82 13.44 8.89
N ASP A 81 1.67 14.12 9.00
CA ASP A 81 1.62 15.45 9.58
C ASP A 81 1.61 15.31 11.09
N THR A 82 2.76 15.56 11.70
CA THR A 82 2.93 15.51 13.16
C THR A 82 2.69 16.88 13.81
N MET A 83 2.23 17.87 13.04
CA MET A 83 1.87 19.17 13.57
C MET A 83 0.47 19.07 14.18
N GLU A 84 0.35 19.44 15.45
CA GLU A 84 -0.94 19.69 16.09
C GLU A 84 -1.43 21.06 15.60
N HIS A 85 -2.63 21.14 15.03
CA HIS A 85 -3.32 22.39 14.66
C HIS A 85 -4.34 22.79 15.71
#